data_AF-A0A2V7L385-F1
#
_entry.id   AF-A0A2V7L385-F1
#
_cell.length_a   1.000
_cell.length_b   1.000
_cell.length_c   1.000
_cell.angle_alpha   90.00
_cell.angle_beta   90.00
_cell.angle_gamma   90.00
#
_symmetry.space_group_name_H-M   'P 1'
#
loop_
_entity.id
_entity.type
_entity.pdbx_description
1 polymer ?
#
loop_
_entity_poly.entity_id
_entity_poly.type
_entity_poly.pdbx_seq_one_letter_code
_entity_poly.pdbx_strand_id
1 'polypeptide(L)' 'YWLTDCQCRIVDECVQLHGGYGYMTEYPIARMWADSRVQRIYAGANEIMKELIACAL' A
#
# COMPACT_ATOMS: atom_id res chain seq x y z
N TYR A 1 -5.13 6.04 7.02
CA TYR A 1 -6.10 5.01 6.61
C TYR A 1 -6.41 5.04 5.12
N TRP A 2 -7.35 5.87 4.64
CA TRP A 2 -7.91 5.70 3.28
C TRP A 2 -6.87 5.82 2.16
N LEU A 3 -6.03 6.87 2.19
CA LEU A 3 -5.02 7.11 1.14
C LEU A 3 -3.97 5.99 1.07
N THR A 4 -3.48 5.55 2.23
CA THR A 4 -2.44 4.51 2.30
C THR A 4 -2.98 3.13 1.88
N ASP A 5 -4.24 2.82 2.18
CA ASP A 5 -4.92 1.63 1.65
C ASP A 5 -5.16 1.72 0.14
N CYS A 6 -5.60 2.87 -0.34
CA CYS A 6 -5.83 3.12 -1.76
C CYS A 6 -4.53 2.97 -2.56
N GLN A 7 -3.43 3.55 -2.08
CA GLN A 7 -2.12 3.44 -2.70
C GLN A 7 -1.67 1.98 -2.80
N CYS A 8 -1.72 1.22 -1.71
CA CYS A 8 -1.32 -0.20 -1.75
C CYS A 8 -2.13 -0.98 -2.79
N ARG A 9 -3.45 -0.76 -2.86
CA ARG A 9 -4.31 -1.44 -3.84
C ARG A 9 -3.94 -1.07 -5.29
N ILE A 10 -3.73 0.21 -5.57
CA ILE A 10 -3.36 0.67 -6.92
C ILE A 10 -2.01 0.09 -7.34
N VAL A 11 -1.03 0.09 -6.43
CA VAL A 11 0.31 -0.41 -6.75
C VAL A 11 0.30 -1.94 -6.93
N ASP A 12 -0.51 -2.68 -6.16
CA ASP A 12 -0.76 -4.11 -6.39
C ASP A 12 -1.31 -4.37 -7.80
N GLU A 13 -2.32 -3.60 -8.24
CA GLU A 13 -2.88 -3.71 -9.59
C GLU A 13 -1.83 -3.38 -10.67
N CYS A 14 -1.00 -2.36 -10.44
CA CYS A 14 0.09 -2.03 -11.34
C CYS A 14 1.12 -3.17 -11.45
N VAL A 15 1.50 -3.83 -10.35
CA VAL A 15 2.38 -5.02 -10.40
C VAL A 15 1.73 -6.13 -11.21
N GLN A 16 0.43 -6.40 -10.98
CA GLN A 16 -0.32 -7.42 -11.71
C GLN A 16 -0.31 -7.16 -13.23
N LEU A 17 -0.43 -5.91 -13.67
CA LEU A 17 -0.35 -5.53 -15.09
C LEU A 17 1.03 -5.77 -15.71
N HIS A 18 2.11 -5.67 -14.94
CA HIS A 18 3.46 -5.95 -15.41
C HIS A 18 3.79 -7.46 -15.43
N GLY A 19 2.94 -8.30 -14.86
CA GLY A 19 3.15 -9.75 -14.76
C GLY A 19 4.44 -10.09 -14.00
N GLY A 20 5.17 -11.12 -14.46
CA GLY A 20 6.43 -11.54 -13.83
C GLY A 20 7.51 -10.46 -13.81
N TYR A 21 7.49 -9.54 -14.80
CA TYR A 21 8.42 -8.40 -14.83
C TYR A 21 8.13 -7.37 -13.74
N GLY A 22 6.90 -7.29 -13.23
CA GLY A 22 6.54 -6.42 -12.12
C GLY A 22 7.23 -6.78 -10.81
N TYR A 23 7.80 -7.99 -10.71
CA TYR A 23 8.56 -8.48 -9.57
C TYR A 23 10.08 -8.37 -9.74
N MET A 24 10.54 -7.88 -10.89
CA MET A 24 11.95 -7.72 -11.23
C MET A 24 12.41 -6.32 -10.80
N THR A 25 13.56 -6.22 -10.13
CA THR A 25 14.05 -4.96 -9.53
C THR A 25 14.52 -3.94 -10.57
N GLU A 26 14.62 -4.35 -11.83
CA GLU A 26 14.89 -3.53 -13.00
C GLU A 26 13.73 -2.59 -13.32
N TYR A 27 12.49 -2.94 -12.93
CA TYR A 27 11.32 -2.09 -13.10
C TYR A 27 11.00 -1.32 -11.82
N PRO A 28 10.75 -0.01 -11.89
CA PRO A 28 10.50 0.83 -10.71
C PRO A 28 9.27 0.38 -9.91
N ILE A 29 8.32 -0.32 -10.56
CA ILE A 29 7.09 -0.79 -9.93
C ILE A 29 7.35 -1.77 -8.77
N ALA A 30 8.37 -2.62 -8.89
CA ALA A 30 8.73 -3.57 -7.83
C ALA A 30 9.14 -2.84 -6.54
N ARG A 31 9.90 -1.75 -6.68
CA ARG A 31 10.31 -0.91 -5.55
C ARG A 31 9.15 -0.12 -4.98
N MET A 32 8.34 0.50 -5.84
CA MET A 32 7.14 1.23 -5.39
C MET A 32 6.17 0.32 -4.62
N TRP A 33 6.03 -0.93 -5.06
CA TRP A 33 5.24 -1.94 -4.38
C TRP A 33 5.78 -2.24 -2.98
N ALA A 34 7.07 -2.54 -2.87
CA ALA A 34 7.73 -2.80 -1.59
C ALA A 34 7.64 -1.59 -0.63
N ASP A 35 7.92 -0.39 -1.13
CA ASP A 35 7.87 0.85 -0.36
C ASP A 35 6.45 1.18 0.10
N SER A 36 5.42 0.85 -0.69
CA SER A 36 4.02 1.11 -0.33
C SER A 36 3.57 0.33 0.91
N ARG A 37 4.11 -0.89 1.12
CA ARG A 37 3.67 -1.80 2.19
C ARG A 37 3.80 -1.18 3.58
N VAL A 38 4.85 -0.40 3.79
CA VAL A 38 5.18 0.15 5.11
C VAL A 38 4.24 1.29 5.50
N GLN A 39 3.62 1.94 4.52
CA GLN A 39 2.75 3.09 4.75
C GLN A 39 1.46 2.76 5.52
N ARG A 40 1.05 1.48 5.52
CA ARG A 40 -0.11 1.03 6.30
C ARG A 40 0.22 0.78 7.77
N ILE A 41 1.50 0.88 8.15
CA ILE A 41 2.03 0.55 9.48
C ILE A 41 2.57 1.81 10.16
N TYR A 42 3.31 2.64 9.42
CA TYR A 42 3.92 3.85 9.97
C TYR A 42 2.89 4.90 10.40
N ALA A 43 3.23 5.64 11.46
CA ALA A 43 2.39 6.69 12.06
C ALA A 43 1.00 6.21 12.55
N GLY A 44 0.88 4.91 12.86
CA GLY A 44 -0.36 4.28 13.31
C GLY A 44 -0.89 3.34 12.23
N ALA A 45 -1.04 2.07 12.59
CA ALA A 45 -1.57 1.07 11.66
C ALA A 45 -2.96 1.49 11.16
N ASN A 46 -3.27 1.13 9.92
CA ASN A 46 -4.52 1.50 9.28
C ASN A 46 -5.76 1.03 10.06
N GLU A 47 -5.66 -0.09 10.77
CA GLU A 47 -6.66 -0.63 11.69
C GLU A 47 -6.87 0.28 12.91
N ILE A 48 -5.79 0.75 13.54
CA ILE A 48 -5.87 1.69 14.68
C ILE A 48 -6.53 3.00 14.24
N MET A 49 -6.21 3.48 13.03
CA MET A 49 -6.86 4.67 12.49
C MET A 49 -8.36 4.46 12.26
N LYS A 50 -8.81 3.26 11.86
CA LYS A 50 -10.24 2.93 11.76
C LYS A 50 -10.90 2.92 13.14
N GLU A 51 -10.29 2.28 14.12
CA GLU A 51 -10.80 2.22 15.49
C GLU A 51 -10.96 3.62 16.09
N LEU A 52 -9.96 4.49 15.89
CA LEU A 52 -10.02 5.88 16.37
C LEU A 52 -11.17 6.66 15.72
N ILE A 53 -11.38 6.50 14.41
CA ILE A 53 -12.52 7.12 13.71
C ILE A 53 -13.85 6.56 14.22
N ALA A 54 -13.93 5.24 14.45
CA ALA A 54 -15.15 4.60 14.96
C ALA A 54 -15.51 5.03 16.39
N CYS A 55 -14.52 5.35 17.22
CA CYS A 55 -14.74 5.92 18.56
C CYS A 55 -15.04 7.43 18.55
N ALA A 56 -14.64 8.14 17.49
CA ALA A 56 -14.85 9.58 17.37
C ALA A 56 -16.20 9.95 16.76
N LEU A 57 -16.88 8.99 16.12
CA LEU A 57 -18.23 9.10 15.54
C LEU A 57 -19.27 8.52 16.51
#